data_AF-A0A838IDP6-F1
#
_entry.id   AF-A0A838IDP6-F1
#
_cell.length_a   1.000
_cell.length_b   1.000
_cell.length_c   1.000
_cell.angle_alpha   90.00
_cell.angle_beta   90.00
_cell.angle_gamma   90.00
#
_symmetry.space_group_name_H-M   'P 1'
#
loop_
_entity.id
_entity.type
_entity.pdbx_description
1 polymer ?
#
loop_
_entity_poly.entity_id
_entity_poly.type
_entity_poly.pdbx_seq_one_letter_code
_entity_poly.pdbx_strand_id
1 'polypeptide(L)'
;EAYYQEAGRGGRDGEPARALLLAENRDKALHVHFIKRDELDPDLPGWLADRMAGGADGDGRYALDAHALARDLGGDGDRLRALIGHLTRAGVVSPTPSAPDRVAGRLTSRFDTRAAALCRASVEEGARTRWRQYREIWAYVEQDSCRRRALLGHFGDHSEPTGTPAGRCCDMCDPGLVPVPPPPDPVALESLDDAIVSVATGARPAVGRTLCSEILHGARTKKIERNSYDGLPAYGSSSHLRRADILARVDELIGDGRIETSGGAYPVLRVSSRTAA
;
A
#
# COMPACT_ATOMS: atom_id res chain seq x y z
N GLU A 1 15.68 -0.21 -3.21
CA GLU A 1 16.18 0.94 -4.01
C GLU A 1 15.61 2.31 -3.61
N ALA A 2 14.30 2.59 -3.78
CA ALA A 2 13.73 3.93 -3.56
C ALA A 2 14.05 4.51 -2.16
N TYR A 3 13.92 3.71 -1.10
CA TYR A 3 14.27 4.11 0.25
C TYR A 3 15.73 4.60 0.38
N TYR A 4 16.68 3.93 -0.25
CA TYR A 4 18.10 4.31 -0.20
C TYR A 4 18.36 5.64 -0.91
N GLN A 5 17.71 5.87 -2.06
CA GLN A 5 17.82 7.13 -2.80
C GLN A 5 17.28 8.32 -1.98
N GLU A 6 16.13 8.14 -1.33
CA GLU A 6 15.54 9.19 -0.50
C GLU A 6 16.32 9.44 0.79
N ALA A 7 16.76 8.37 1.49
CA ALA A 7 17.62 8.50 2.66
C ALA A 7 18.97 9.17 2.33
N GLY A 8 19.56 8.86 1.17
CA GLY A 8 20.83 9.42 0.70
C GLY A 8 20.77 10.88 0.21
N ARG A 9 19.60 11.54 0.28
CA ARG A 9 19.51 13.00 0.08
C ARG A 9 20.04 13.78 1.29
N GLY A 10 19.96 13.21 2.50
CA GLY A 10 20.49 13.82 3.72
C GLY A 10 22.01 13.72 3.83
N GLY A 11 22.64 14.65 4.55
CA GLY A 11 24.07 14.61 4.87
C GLY A 11 25.01 14.84 3.68
N ARG A 12 24.50 15.42 2.58
CA ARG A 12 25.32 15.76 1.38
C ARG A 12 26.29 16.91 1.62
N ASP A 13 26.05 17.69 2.65
CA ASP A 13 26.94 18.72 3.20
C ASP A 13 28.06 18.14 4.07
N GLY A 14 28.04 16.82 4.34
CA GLY A 14 29.02 16.15 5.20
C GLY A 14 28.67 16.19 6.69
N GLU A 15 27.59 16.87 7.07
CA GLU A 15 27.11 16.91 8.45
C GLU A 15 26.30 15.65 8.80
N PRO A 16 26.24 15.25 10.09
CA PRO A 16 25.45 14.10 10.51
C PRO A 16 23.96 14.26 10.17
N ALA A 17 23.41 13.32 9.41
CA ALA A 17 21.99 13.23 9.09
C ALA A 17 21.35 11.97 9.68
N ARG A 18 20.03 12.01 9.91
CA ARG A 18 19.25 10.86 10.38
C ARG A 18 18.16 10.53 9.37
N ALA A 19 18.06 9.27 8.98
CA ALA A 19 16.94 8.73 8.23
C ALA A 19 16.01 7.96 9.19
N LEU A 20 14.76 8.40 9.31
CA LEU A 20 13.75 7.76 10.14
C LEU A 20 12.69 7.12 9.24
N LEU A 21 12.53 5.80 9.36
CA LEU A 21 11.44 5.07 8.71
C LEU A 21 10.37 4.74 9.76
N LEU A 22 9.17 5.28 9.57
CA LEU A 22 7.99 4.92 10.34
C LEU A 22 7.26 3.80 9.61
N ALA A 23 7.00 2.69 10.30
CA ALA A 23 6.30 1.54 9.73
C ALA A 23 5.38 0.92 10.78
N GLU A 24 4.19 0.52 10.35
CA GLU A 24 3.19 -0.15 11.17
C GLU A 24 2.71 -1.45 10.52
N ASN A 25 2.16 -2.39 11.31
CA ASN A 25 1.63 -3.64 10.78
C ASN A 25 0.50 -3.42 9.75
N ARG A 26 -0.25 -2.32 9.84
CA ARG A 26 -1.29 -1.96 8.85
C ARG A 26 -0.71 -1.69 7.45
N ASP A 27 0.54 -1.24 7.36
CA ASP A 27 1.20 -0.95 6.09
C ASP A 27 1.43 -2.25 5.29
N LYS A 28 1.61 -3.39 5.99
CA LYS A 28 1.71 -4.71 5.34
C LYS A 28 0.48 -5.03 4.50
N ALA A 29 -0.69 -4.85 5.10
CA ALA A 29 -1.96 -5.13 4.43
C ALA A 29 -2.17 -4.20 3.23
N LEU A 30 -1.78 -2.93 3.36
CA LEU A 30 -1.87 -1.95 2.29
C LEU A 30 -0.94 -2.31 1.11
N HIS A 31 0.31 -2.69 1.38
CA HIS A 31 1.22 -3.16 0.34
C HIS A 31 0.72 -4.43 -0.36
N VAL A 32 0.23 -5.42 0.40
CA VAL A 32 -0.37 -6.62 -0.17
C VAL A 32 -1.57 -6.29 -1.06
N HIS A 33 -2.40 -5.33 -0.64
CA HIS A 33 -3.54 -4.87 -1.44
C HIS A 33 -3.08 -4.27 -2.78
N PHE A 34 -2.09 -3.37 -2.77
CA PHE A 34 -1.56 -2.78 -4.00
C PHE A 34 -0.90 -3.82 -4.92
N ILE A 35 -0.11 -4.74 -4.38
CA ILE A 35 0.51 -5.81 -5.17
C ILE A 35 -0.56 -6.64 -5.88
N LYS A 36 -1.61 -7.05 -5.17
CA LYS A 36 -2.71 -7.82 -5.73
C LYS A 36 -3.53 -7.03 -6.74
N ARG A 37 -3.77 -5.74 -6.48
CA ARG A 37 -4.49 -4.86 -7.41
C ARG A 37 -3.74 -4.73 -8.74
N ASP A 38 -2.41 -4.69 -8.68
CA ASP A 38 -1.54 -4.53 -9.84
C ASP A 38 -1.13 -5.90 -10.45
N GLU A 39 -1.64 -7.03 -9.95
CA GLU A 39 -1.49 -8.33 -10.61
C GLU A 39 -2.28 -8.36 -11.92
N LEU A 40 -1.59 -8.81 -12.98
CA LEU A 40 -2.16 -8.95 -14.30
C LEU A 40 -2.55 -10.41 -14.51
N ASP A 41 -3.71 -10.62 -15.12
CA ASP A 41 -4.06 -11.92 -15.65
C ASP A 41 -3.11 -12.23 -16.82
N PRO A 42 -2.38 -13.37 -16.80
CA PRO A 42 -1.39 -13.70 -17.83
C PRO A 42 -1.97 -13.93 -19.23
N ASP A 43 -3.29 -14.05 -19.39
CA ASP A 43 -3.96 -14.25 -20.68
C ASP A 43 -4.36 -12.92 -21.36
N LEU A 44 -4.40 -11.80 -20.61
CA LEU A 44 -4.73 -10.46 -21.14
C LEU A 44 -3.82 -9.94 -22.27
N PRO A 45 -2.50 -10.26 -22.34
CA PRO A 45 -1.67 -9.85 -23.46
C PRO A 45 -2.22 -10.32 -24.82
N GLY A 46 -2.79 -11.54 -24.89
CA GLY A 46 -3.38 -12.06 -26.14
C GLY A 46 -4.59 -11.24 -26.57
N TRP A 47 -5.50 -10.96 -25.63
CA TRP A 47 -6.65 -10.09 -25.88
C TRP A 47 -6.23 -8.71 -26.42
N LEU A 48 -5.20 -8.09 -25.82
CA LEU A 48 -4.74 -6.78 -26.27
C LEU A 48 -4.09 -6.86 -27.66
N ALA A 49 -3.32 -7.92 -27.92
CA ALA A 49 -2.72 -8.14 -29.23
C ALA A 49 -3.78 -8.30 -30.33
N ASP A 50 -4.89 -9.01 -30.05
CA ASP A 50 -6.01 -9.16 -30.99
C ASP A 50 -6.68 -7.82 -31.30
N ARG A 51 -6.86 -6.96 -30.29
CA ARG A 51 -7.41 -5.60 -30.49
C ARG A 51 -6.47 -4.74 -31.33
N MET A 52 -5.16 -4.81 -31.08
CA MET A 52 -4.15 -4.12 -31.89
C MET A 52 -4.10 -4.65 -33.32
N ALA A 53 -4.24 -5.96 -33.51
CA ALA A 53 -4.30 -6.59 -34.82
C ALA A 53 -5.54 -6.17 -35.63
N GLY A 54 -6.72 -6.17 -34.99
CA GLY A 54 -7.97 -5.74 -35.64
C GLY A 54 -8.04 -4.24 -35.94
N GLY A 55 -7.28 -3.42 -35.21
CA GLY A 55 -7.17 -1.99 -35.43
C GLY A 55 -6.00 -1.53 -36.28
N ALA A 56 -5.20 -2.47 -36.81
CA ALA A 56 -4.05 -2.14 -37.65
C ALA A 56 -4.45 -1.99 -39.12
N ASP A 57 -3.78 -1.08 -39.83
CA ASP A 57 -3.90 -0.94 -41.28
C ASP A 57 -3.12 -2.03 -42.05
N GLY A 58 -3.15 -1.96 -43.38
CA GLY A 58 -2.45 -2.91 -44.26
C GLY A 58 -0.93 -2.95 -44.09
N ASP A 59 -0.33 -1.88 -43.52
CA ASP A 59 1.10 -1.79 -43.22
C ASP A 59 1.43 -2.25 -41.77
N GLY A 60 0.40 -2.67 -41.03
CA GLY A 60 0.47 -3.13 -39.65
C GLY A 60 0.54 -2.00 -38.63
N ARG A 61 0.21 -0.75 -38.99
CA ARG A 61 0.18 0.38 -38.06
C ARG A 61 -1.14 0.43 -37.33
N TYR A 62 -1.11 0.51 -36.01
CA TYR A 62 -2.31 0.69 -35.18
C TYR A 62 -2.29 2.07 -34.51
N ALA A 63 -3.47 2.65 -34.32
CA ALA A 63 -3.69 3.84 -33.52
C ALA A 63 -5.06 3.72 -32.83
N LEU A 64 -5.05 3.31 -31.57
CA LEU A 64 -6.24 2.98 -30.80
C LEU A 64 -6.52 3.99 -29.69
N ASP A 65 -7.78 4.10 -29.30
CA ASP A 65 -8.19 4.91 -28.15
C ASP A 65 -7.77 4.26 -26.83
N ALA A 66 -6.91 4.95 -26.07
CA ALA A 66 -6.36 4.42 -24.83
C ALA A 66 -7.43 4.24 -23.74
N HIS A 67 -8.41 5.15 -23.68
CA HIS A 67 -9.47 5.11 -22.68
C HIS A 67 -10.47 3.99 -22.95
N ALA A 68 -10.78 3.71 -24.22
CA ALA A 68 -11.59 2.57 -24.62
C ALA A 68 -10.91 1.24 -24.26
N LEU A 69 -9.61 1.11 -24.58
CA LEU A 69 -8.84 -0.09 -24.22
C LEU A 69 -8.76 -0.32 -22.71
N ALA A 70 -8.48 0.72 -21.92
CA ALA A 70 -8.41 0.62 -20.47
C ALA A 70 -9.77 0.22 -19.86
N ARG A 71 -10.86 0.78 -20.38
CA ARG A 71 -12.23 0.44 -19.96
C ARG A 71 -12.58 -1.01 -20.26
N ASP A 72 -12.28 -1.50 -21.46
CA ASP A 72 -12.52 -2.88 -21.86
C ASP A 72 -11.68 -3.88 -21.04
N LEU A 73 -10.48 -3.48 -20.62
CA LEU A 73 -9.62 -4.24 -19.70
C LEU A 73 -10.14 -4.29 -18.24
N GLY A 74 -11.19 -3.51 -17.92
CA GLY A 74 -11.64 -3.31 -16.54
C GLY A 74 -10.53 -2.75 -15.65
N GLY A 75 -9.64 -1.92 -16.22
CA GLY A 75 -8.43 -1.43 -15.56
C GLY A 75 -8.20 0.06 -15.82
N ASP A 76 -7.01 0.52 -15.46
CA ASP A 76 -6.53 1.87 -15.67
C ASP A 76 -5.44 1.94 -16.75
N GLY A 77 -4.93 3.14 -16.99
CA GLY A 77 -3.85 3.37 -17.95
C GLY A 77 -2.53 2.68 -17.58
N ASP A 78 -2.27 2.42 -16.30
CA ASP A 78 -1.05 1.72 -15.86
C ASP A 78 -1.12 0.24 -16.25
N ARG A 79 -2.28 -0.39 -16.06
CA ARG A 79 -2.53 -1.76 -16.52
C ARG A 79 -2.30 -1.91 -18.02
N LEU A 80 -2.84 -0.98 -18.81
CA LEU A 80 -2.68 -0.96 -20.27
C LEU A 80 -1.20 -0.79 -20.66
N ARG A 81 -0.49 0.17 -20.06
CA ARG A 81 0.95 0.38 -20.30
C ARG A 81 1.77 -0.87 -19.98
N ALA A 82 1.48 -1.54 -18.87
CA ALA A 82 2.17 -2.77 -18.50
C ALA A 82 2.00 -3.88 -19.55
N LEU A 83 0.77 -4.12 -20.01
CA LEU A 83 0.47 -5.09 -21.07
C LEU A 83 1.19 -4.76 -22.40
N ILE A 84 1.20 -3.49 -22.80
CA ILE A 84 1.98 -3.03 -23.97
C ILE A 84 3.47 -3.34 -23.78
N GLY A 85 4.00 -3.13 -22.58
CA GLY A 85 5.38 -3.48 -22.24
C GLY A 85 5.67 -4.98 -22.37
N HIS A 86 4.75 -5.84 -21.94
CA HIS A 86 4.88 -7.30 -22.12
C HIS A 86 4.87 -7.69 -23.60
N LEU A 87 3.95 -7.15 -24.40
CA LEU A 87 3.88 -7.38 -25.85
C LEU A 87 5.13 -6.88 -26.58
N THR A 88 5.67 -5.74 -26.15
CA THR A 88 6.90 -5.16 -26.72
C THR A 88 8.10 -6.07 -26.44
N ARG A 89 8.26 -6.54 -25.19
CA ARG A 89 9.32 -7.50 -24.82
C ARG A 89 9.20 -8.84 -25.55
N ALA A 90 7.97 -9.28 -25.85
CA ALA A 90 7.71 -10.47 -26.63
C ALA A 90 7.90 -10.27 -28.15
N GLY A 91 8.17 -9.04 -28.61
CA GLY A 91 8.38 -8.74 -30.04
C GLY A 91 7.09 -8.71 -30.87
N VAL A 92 5.93 -8.57 -30.23
CA VAL A 92 4.62 -8.55 -30.91
C VAL A 92 4.34 -7.15 -31.47
N VAL A 93 4.70 -6.12 -30.71
CA VAL A 93 4.44 -4.72 -31.07
C VAL A 93 5.66 -3.84 -30.90
N SER A 94 5.69 -2.75 -31.65
CA SER A 94 6.65 -1.65 -31.51
C SER A 94 5.85 -0.35 -31.30
N PRO A 95 5.68 0.11 -30.04
CA PRO A 95 4.96 1.34 -29.74
C PRO A 95 5.69 2.58 -30.28
N THR A 96 4.93 3.60 -30.67
CA THR A 96 5.44 4.91 -31.05
C THR A 96 4.90 5.99 -30.10
N PRO A 97 5.64 7.08 -29.85
CA PRO A 97 5.12 8.19 -29.05
C PRO A 97 3.77 8.69 -29.59
N SER A 98 2.80 8.86 -28.70
CA SER A 98 1.44 9.29 -29.02
C SER A 98 0.88 10.21 -27.94
N ALA A 99 -0.22 10.90 -28.25
CA ALA A 99 -0.96 11.65 -27.26
C ALA A 99 -1.47 10.71 -26.13
N PRO A 100 -1.68 11.22 -24.89
CA PRO A 100 -2.05 10.39 -23.74
C PRO A 100 -3.34 9.58 -23.90
N ASP A 101 -4.26 10.03 -24.77
CA ASP A 101 -5.52 9.38 -25.10
C ASP A 101 -5.41 8.35 -26.24
N ARG A 102 -4.19 8.10 -26.73
CA ARG A 102 -3.91 7.21 -27.86
C ARG A 102 -2.81 6.21 -27.53
N VAL A 103 -2.98 5.00 -28.03
CA VAL A 103 -1.95 3.97 -28.11
C VAL A 103 -1.65 3.73 -29.58
N ALA A 104 -0.47 4.14 -30.03
CA ALA A 104 -0.06 3.99 -31.42
C ALA A 104 1.25 3.20 -31.54
N GLY A 105 1.43 2.54 -32.68
CA GLY A 105 2.62 1.78 -32.97
C GLY A 105 2.45 0.88 -34.19
N ARG A 106 3.30 -0.14 -34.29
CA ARG A 106 3.28 -1.13 -35.36
C ARG A 106 3.23 -2.54 -34.81
N LEU A 107 2.51 -3.43 -35.49
CA LEU A 107 2.63 -4.87 -35.29
C LEU A 107 3.94 -5.35 -35.89
N THR A 108 4.77 -6.00 -35.07
CA THR A 108 6.05 -6.56 -35.49
C THR A 108 5.90 -8.04 -35.85
N SER A 109 5.01 -8.75 -35.16
CA SER A 109 4.72 -10.16 -35.40
C SER A 109 3.28 -10.51 -34.97
N ARG A 110 2.81 -11.69 -35.36
CA ARG A 110 1.52 -12.23 -34.87
C ARG A 110 1.69 -12.71 -33.43
N PHE A 111 0.62 -12.63 -32.65
CA PHE A 111 0.59 -13.24 -31.32
C PHE A 111 0.44 -14.76 -31.44
N ASP A 112 1.57 -15.47 -31.48
CA ASP A 112 1.62 -16.93 -31.58
C ASP A 112 1.87 -17.60 -30.22
N THR A 113 1.99 -18.93 -30.23
CA THR A 113 2.25 -19.72 -29.01
C THR A 113 3.54 -19.31 -28.30
N ARG A 114 4.56 -18.88 -29.05
CA ARG A 114 5.84 -18.42 -28.47
C ARG A 114 5.66 -17.06 -27.79
N ALA A 115 5.01 -16.10 -28.45
CA ALA A 115 4.71 -14.79 -27.88
C ALA A 115 3.83 -14.90 -26.62
N ALA A 116 2.85 -15.81 -26.64
CA ALA A 116 2.00 -16.10 -25.48
C ALA A 116 2.82 -16.62 -24.29
N ALA A 117 3.73 -17.58 -24.52
CA ALA A 117 4.61 -18.11 -23.48
C ALA A 117 5.55 -17.03 -22.90
N LEU A 118 6.13 -16.17 -23.75
CA LEU A 118 6.98 -15.06 -23.31
C LEU A 118 6.22 -14.02 -22.49
N CYS A 119 5.00 -13.66 -22.91
CA CYS A 119 4.16 -12.73 -22.17
C CYS A 119 3.77 -13.29 -20.79
N ARG A 120 3.33 -14.55 -20.74
CA ARG A 120 2.97 -15.25 -19.49
C ARG A 120 4.15 -15.26 -18.51
N ALA A 121 5.33 -15.70 -18.98
CA ALA A 121 6.53 -15.73 -18.16
C ALA A 121 6.93 -14.32 -17.66
N SER A 122 6.79 -13.30 -18.50
CA SER A 122 7.09 -11.91 -18.13
C SER A 122 6.10 -11.34 -17.10
N VAL A 123 4.81 -11.65 -17.22
CA VAL A 123 3.77 -11.25 -16.24
C VAL A 123 4.04 -11.91 -14.89
N GLU A 124 4.29 -13.22 -14.90
CA GLU A 124 4.58 -14.00 -13.68
C GLU A 124 5.86 -13.55 -12.99
N GLU A 125 6.94 -13.25 -13.74
CA GLU A 125 8.16 -12.67 -13.18
C GLU A 125 7.91 -11.29 -12.56
N GLY A 126 7.08 -10.45 -13.19
CA GLY A 126 6.68 -9.16 -12.64
C GLY A 126 5.95 -9.29 -11.31
N ALA A 127 5.03 -10.27 -11.19
CA ALA A 127 4.36 -10.58 -9.94
C ALA A 127 5.34 -11.11 -8.87
N ARG A 128 6.20 -12.07 -9.24
CA ARG A 128 7.24 -12.62 -8.34
C ARG A 128 8.19 -11.53 -7.83
N THR A 129 8.59 -10.59 -8.69
CA THR A 129 9.45 -9.47 -8.33
C THR A 129 8.80 -8.54 -7.31
N ARG A 130 7.53 -8.17 -7.51
CA ARG A 130 6.79 -7.32 -6.54
C ARG A 130 6.66 -7.98 -5.18
N TRP A 131 6.34 -9.28 -5.15
CA TRP A 131 6.28 -10.04 -3.91
C TRP A 131 7.63 -10.19 -3.21
N ARG A 132 8.71 -10.36 -3.98
CA ARG A 132 10.08 -10.38 -3.44
C ARG A 132 10.45 -9.03 -2.81
N GLN A 133 10.23 -7.92 -3.52
CA GLN A 133 10.48 -6.56 -3.01
C GLN A 133 9.70 -6.27 -1.72
N TYR A 134 8.43 -6.68 -1.66
CA TYR A 134 7.63 -6.60 -0.43
C TYR A 134 8.27 -7.37 0.73
N ARG A 135 8.71 -8.60 0.51
CA ARG A 135 9.35 -9.39 1.58
C ARG A 135 10.68 -8.77 2.01
N GLU A 136 11.44 -8.24 1.07
CA GLU A 136 12.73 -7.58 1.37
C GLU A 136 12.55 -6.33 2.23
N ILE A 137 11.58 -5.45 1.93
CA ILE A 137 11.37 -4.25 2.74
C ILE A 137 10.90 -4.61 4.15
N TRP A 138 10.00 -5.60 4.30
CA TRP A 138 9.55 -6.02 5.62
C TRP A 138 10.62 -6.76 6.41
N ALA A 139 11.44 -7.60 5.76
CA ALA A 139 12.62 -8.16 6.39
C ALA A 139 13.56 -7.05 6.89
N TYR A 140 13.76 -5.98 6.10
CA TYR A 140 14.55 -4.82 6.51
C TYR A 140 13.95 -4.05 7.69
N VAL A 141 12.62 -3.94 7.78
CA VAL A 141 11.94 -3.29 8.93
C VAL A 141 12.00 -4.15 10.19
N GLU A 142 11.77 -5.45 10.05
CA GLU A 142 11.56 -6.36 11.20
C GLU A 142 12.83 -7.03 11.74
N GLN A 143 13.94 -6.97 10.99
CA GLN A 143 15.20 -7.57 11.44
C GLN A 143 15.70 -6.95 12.75
N ASP A 144 16.45 -7.77 13.48
CA ASP A 144 17.16 -7.44 14.72
C ASP A 144 18.67 -7.23 14.47
N SER A 145 19.07 -7.00 13.23
CA SER A 145 20.46 -6.80 12.84
C SER A 145 20.72 -5.39 12.28
N CYS A 146 22.00 -4.99 12.24
CA CYS A 146 22.44 -3.67 11.77
C CYS A 146 21.78 -3.25 10.44
N ARG A 147 21.04 -2.14 10.46
CA ARG A 147 20.32 -1.61 9.28
C ARG A 147 21.26 -1.28 8.13
N ARG A 148 22.43 -0.70 8.44
CA ARG A 148 23.45 -0.37 7.43
C ARG A 148 23.95 -1.62 6.71
N ARG A 149 24.24 -2.70 7.45
CA ARG A 149 24.70 -3.96 6.86
C ARG A 149 23.65 -4.58 5.95
N ALA A 150 22.37 -4.52 6.33
CA ALA A 150 21.29 -5.01 5.48
C ALA A 150 21.14 -4.18 4.19
N LEU A 151 21.26 -2.85 4.26
CA LEU A 151 21.24 -2.00 3.07
C LEU A 151 22.43 -2.28 2.15
N LEU A 152 23.64 -2.37 2.69
CA LEU A 152 24.84 -2.70 1.92
C LEU A 152 24.70 -4.08 1.23
N GLY A 153 24.24 -5.08 1.99
CA GLY A 153 24.00 -6.42 1.46
C GLY A 153 22.95 -6.46 0.34
N HIS A 154 21.90 -5.62 0.40
CA HIS A 154 20.91 -5.48 -0.68
C HIS A 154 21.55 -5.00 -2.00
N PHE A 155 22.61 -4.17 -1.92
CA PHE A 155 23.36 -3.69 -3.08
C PHE A 155 24.61 -4.54 -3.41
N GLY A 156 24.74 -5.72 -2.78
CA GLY A 156 25.82 -6.68 -3.05
C GLY A 156 27.11 -6.45 -2.27
N ASP A 157 27.14 -5.50 -1.35
CA ASP A 157 28.29 -5.31 -0.46
C ASP A 157 28.10 -6.16 0.82
N HIS A 158 28.82 -7.28 0.86
CA HIS A 158 28.85 -8.22 1.97
C HIS A 158 30.11 -8.12 2.83
N SER A 159 30.93 -7.08 2.61
CA SER A 159 32.10 -6.85 3.46
C SER A 159 31.66 -6.54 4.89
N GLU A 160 32.45 -6.96 5.88
CA GLU A 160 32.26 -6.42 7.23
C GLU A 160 32.50 -4.92 7.15
N PRO A 161 31.54 -4.06 7.58
CA PRO A 161 31.73 -2.62 7.55
C PRO A 161 33.00 -2.27 8.33
N THR A 162 34.05 -1.87 7.61
CA THR A 162 35.32 -1.51 8.23
C THR A 162 35.15 -0.17 8.94
N GLY A 163 35.29 -0.21 10.26
CA GLY A 163 35.10 0.95 11.13
C GLY A 163 33.64 1.20 11.50
N THR A 164 33.41 1.53 12.77
CA THR A 164 32.20 2.25 13.17
C THR A 164 32.15 3.54 12.34
N PRO A 165 31.03 3.93 11.71
CA PRO A 165 30.91 5.29 11.18
C PRO A 165 31.36 6.28 12.26
N ALA A 166 31.97 7.39 11.89
CA ALA A 166 32.27 8.46 12.84
C ALA A 166 30.94 8.99 13.41
N GLY A 167 30.43 8.36 14.49
CA GLY A 167 29.09 8.60 15.04
C GLY A 167 28.26 7.33 15.27
N ARG A 168 26.96 7.53 15.51
CA ARG A 168 25.98 6.48 15.83
C ARG A 168 25.45 5.85 14.54
N CYS A 169 25.51 4.52 14.41
CA CYS A 169 25.25 3.81 13.14
C CYS A 169 23.76 3.68 12.78
N CYS A 170 22.96 3.03 13.63
CA CYS A 170 21.51 2.84 13.45
C CYS A 170 20.87 2.43 14.78
N ASP A 171 19.54 2.39 14.83
CA ASP A 171 18.71 1.97 15.97
C ASP A 171 19.12 0.60 16.55
N MET A 172 19.48 -0.36 15.69
CA MET A 172 19.88 -1.70 16.16
C MET A 172 21.29 -1.74 16.76
N CYS A 173 22.20 -0.88 16.29
CA CYS A 173 23.55 -0.77 16.85
C CYS A 173 23.60 0.15 18.07
N ASP A 174 22.65 1.08 18.15
CA ASP A 174 22.59 2.08 19.19
C ASP A 174 21.12 2.44 19.49
N PRO A 175 20.47 1.71 20.43
CA PRO A 175 19.05 1.87 20.73
C PRO A 175 18.65 3.27 21.16
N GLY A 176 19.57 4.08 21.68
CA GLY A 176 19.27 5.47 22.03
C GLY A 176 19.08 6.38 20.82
N LEU A 177 19.21 5.87 19.58
CA LEU A 177 18.83 6.60 18.37
C LEU A 177 17.33 6.56 18.11
N VAL A 178 16.61 5.61 18.72
CA VAL A 178 15.15 5.53 18.57
C VAL A 178 14.54 6.79 19.20
N PRO A 179 13.87 7.64 18.42
CA PRO A 179 13.22 8.81 18.97
C PRO A 179 12.13 8.35 19.94
N VAL A 180 12.08 8.95 21.13
CA VAL A 180 10.93 8.80 22.01
C VAL A 180 9.76 9.48 21.28
N PRO A 181 8.69 8.75 20.93
CA PRO A 181 7.54 9.38 20.31
C PRO A 181 7.03 10.47 21.27
N PRO A 182 6.58 11.63 20.74
CA PRO A 182 5.91 12.60 21.60
C PRO A 182 4.79 11.87 22.35
N PRO A 183 4.52 12.22 23.63
CA PRO A 183 3.33 11.71 24.27
C PRO A 183 2.16 12.00 23.33
N PRO A 184 1.25 11.03 23.12
CA PRO A 184 0.07 11.31 22.31
C PRO A 184 -0.57 12.58 22.87
N ASP A 185 -1.02 13.48 21.99
CA ASP A 185 -1.83 14.61 22.44
C ASP A 185 -2.89 14.03 23.38
N PRO A 186 -3.02 14.54 24.61
CA PRO A 186 -3.99 14.00 25.53
C PRO A 186 -5.36 14.20 24.91
N VAL A 187 -5.87 13.16 24.27
CA VAL A 187 -7.28 13.07 23.96
C VAL A 187 -7.90 12.92 25.33
N ALA A 188 -8.46 14.01 25.85
CA ALA A 188 -9.21 13.99 27.09
C ALA A 188 -10.43 13.10 26.83
N LEU A 189 -10.28 11.81 27.13
CA LEU A 189 -11.35 10.83 27.08
C LEU A 189 -12.08 10.91 28.43
N GLU A 190 -12.84 11.98 28.62
CA GLU A 190 -13.55 12.23 29.87
C GLU A 190 -14.84 11.40 29.95
N SER A 191 -15.34 10.95 28.80
CA SER A 191 -16.56 10.17 28.69
C SER A 191 -16.44 9.02 27.68
N LEU A 192 -17.41 8.10 27.77
CA LEU A 192 -17.61 7.07 26.75
C LEU A 192 -17.85 7.69 25.36
N ASP A 193 -18.52 8.84 25.29
CA ASP A 193 -18.79 9.52 24.02
C ASP A 193 -17.50 10.00 23.36
N ASP A 194 -16.58 10.60 24.15
CA ASP A 194 -15.28 11.05 23.66
C ASP A 194 -14.47 9.85 23.15
N ALA A 195 -14.55 8.71 23.85
CA ALA A 195 -13.89 7.48 23.44
C ALA A 195 -14.46 6.94 22.12
N ILE A 196 -15.78 6.94 21.94
CA ILE A 196 -16.43 6.52 20.70
C ILE A 196 -16.05 7.47 19.55
N VAL A 197 -16.09 8.79 19.76
CA VAL A 197 -15.71 9.81 18.77
C VAL A 197 -14.22 9.69 18.40
N SER A 198 -13.36 9.43 19.39
CA SER A 198 -11.93 9.18 19.19
C SER A 198 -11.70 7.97 18.27
N VAL A 199 -12.39 6.85 18.51
CA VAL A 199 -12.30 5.67 17.62
C VAL A 199 -12.85 5.97 16.23
N ALA A 200 -14.01 6.62 16.12
CA ALA A 200 -14.61 6.97 14.83
C ALA A 200 -13.72 7.89 13.99
N THR A 201 -12.93 8.76 14.63
CA THR A 201 -12.03 9.71 13.96
C THR A 201 -10.66 9.10 13.66
N GLY A 202 -10.09 8.37 14.63
CA GLY A 202 -8.69 7.92 14.61
C GLY A 202 -8.47 6.51 14.06
N ALA A 203 -9.48 5.64 14.05
CA ALA A 203 -9.30 4.27 13.58
C ALA A 203 -9.01 4.23 12.07
N ARG A 204 -7.91 3.56 11.70
CA ARG A 204 -7.50 3.32 10.31
C ARG A 204 -7.12 1.84 10.15
N PRO A 205 -7.80 1.07 9.28
CA PRO A 205 -9.01 1.41 8.52
C PRO A 205 -10.19 1.83 9.41
N ALA A 206 -11.16 2.57 8.85
CA ALA A 206 -12.37 2.96 9.57
C ALA A 206 -13.16 1.72 10.03
N VAL A 207 -13.82 1.82 11.17
CA VAL A 207 -14.46 0.69 11.85
C VAL A 207 -15.97 0.85 11.91
N GLY A 208 -16.69 -0.28 11.90
CA GLY A 208 -18.13 -0.30 12.18
C GLY A 208 -18.44 -0.34 13.68
N ARG A 209 -19.73 -0.25 14.01
CA ARG A 209 -20.28 -0.19 15.38
C ARG A 209 -19.75 -1.29 16.30
N THR A 210 -19.86 -2.55 15.86
CA THR A 210 -19.44 -3.71 16.65
C THR A 210 -17.93 -3.66 16.95
N LEU A 211 -17.11 -3.38 15.94
CA LEU A 211 -15.66 -3.33 16.13
C LEU A 211 -15.22 -2.14 16.99
N CYS A 212 -15.92 -1.00 16.90
CA CYS A 212 -15.74 0.11 17.84
C CYS A 212 -15.96 -0.34 19.30
N SER A 213 -17.05 -1.07 19.56
CA SER A 213 -17.32 -1.60 20.91
C SER A 213 -16.24 -2.58 21.40
N GLU A 214 -15.68 -3.40 20.50
CA GLU A 214 -14.59 -4.34 20.82
C GLU A 214 -13.28 -3.62 21.16
N ILE A 215 -12.94 -2.57 20.42
CA ILE A 215 -11.75 -1.74 20.66
C ILE A 215 -11.85 -1.04 22.01
N LEU A 216 -12.97 -0.37 22.29
CA LEU A 216 -13.19 0.35 23.55
C LEU A 216 -13.19 -0.57 24.77
N HIS A 217 -13.68 -1.80 24.60
CA HIS A 217 -13.65 -2.82 25.65
C HIS A 217 -12.28 -3.48 25.83
N GLY A 218 -11.35 -3.33 24.88
CA GLY A 218 -10.00 -3.90 24.95
C GLY A 218 -9.93 -5.37 24.50
N ALA A 219 -10.75 -5.77 23.53
CA ALA A 219 -10.75 -7.14 23.00
C ALA A 219 -9.47 -7.46 22.23
N ARG A 220 -8.97 -8.69 22.34
CA ARG A 220 -7.76 -9.18 21.64
C ARG A 220 -8.11 -10.08 20.46
N THR A 221 -8.86 -9.55 19.50
CA THR A 221 -9.21 -10.32 18.29
C THR A 221 -8.08 -10.23 17.26
N LYS A 222 -7.93 -11.24 16.40
CA LYS A 222 -6.98 -11.19 15.27
C LYS A 222 -7.17 -9.95 14.39
N LYS A 223 -8.38 -9.42 14.31
CA LYS A 223 -8.70 -8.21 13.53
C LYS A 223 -8.18 -6.93 14.20
N ILE A 224 -8.18 -6.88 15.53
CA ILE A 224 -7.61 -5.77 16.30
C ILE A 224 -6.09 -5.76 16.17
N GLU A 225 -5.44 -6.90 16.42
CA GLU A 225 -3.98 -7.05 16.29
C GLU A 225 -3.50 -6.75 14.87
N ARG A 226 -4.17 -7.30 13.85
CA ARG A 226 -3.80 -7.11 12.44
C ARG A 226 -3.83 -5.66 11.99
N ASN A 227 -4.73 -4.86 12.55
CA ASN A 227 -4.88 -3.44 12.18
C ASN A 227 -4.28 -2.50 13.23
N SER A 228 -3.60 -3.03 14.26
CA SER A 228 -2.99 -2.26 15.34
C SER A 228 -3.96 -1.31 16.06
N TYR A 229 -5.22 -1.71 16.22
CA TYR A 229 -6.20 -0.89 16.95
C TYR A 229 -5.93 -0.84 18.46
N ASP A 230 -5.10 -1.75 18.97
CA ASP A 230 -4.56 -1.75 20.33
C ASP A 230 -3.66 -0.55 20.63
N GLY A 231 -3.16 0.14 19.60
CA GLY A 231 -2.43 1.40 19.73
C GLY A 231 -3.30 2.66 19.78
N LEU A 232 -4.63 2.55 19.65
CA LEU A 232 -5.51 3.72 19.70
C LEU A 232 -5.62 4.30 21.12
N PRO A 233 -5.71 5.63 21.29
CA PRO A 233 -5.87 6.26 22.61
C PRO A 233 -7.05 5.72 23.43
N ALA A 234 -8.13 5.34 22.75
CA ALA A 234 -9.34 4.84 23.37
C ALA A 234 -9.37 3.30 23.53
N TYR A 235 -8.32 2.58 23.17
CA TYR A 235 -8.29 1.12 23.30
C TYR A 235 -8.37 0.70 24.77
N GLY A 236 -9.36 -0.14 25.10
CA GLY A 236 -9.56 -0.63 26.46
C GLY A 236 -10.01 0.43 27.49
N SER A 237 -10.24 1.67 27.08
CA SER A 237 -10.64 2.77 27.99
C SER A 237 -11.99 2.50 28.67
N SER A 238 -12.84 1.68 28.07
CA SER A 238 -14.18 1.30 28.54
C SER A 238 -14.26 -0.17 28.96
N SER A 239 -13.14 -0.77 29.35
CA SER A 239 -13.07 -2.19 29.79
C SER A 239 -13.95 -2.51 31.01
N HIS A 240 -14.31 -1.51 31.80
CA HIS A 240 -15.21 -1.64 32.95
C HIS A 240 -16.71 -1.77 32.57
N LEU A 241 -17.08 -1.46 31.32
CA LEU A 241 -18.45 -1.57 30.81
C LEU A 241 -18.65 -2.88 30.04
N ARG A 242 -19.90 -3.36 29.97
CA ARG A 242 -20.21 -4.51 29.10
C ARG A 242 -20.18 -4.05 27.65
N ARG A 243 -19.72 -4.93 26.75
CA ARG A 243 -19.71 -4.65 25.30
C ARG A 243 -21.09 -4.24 24.75
N ALA A 244 -22.16 -4.82 25.29
CA ALA A 244 -23.53 -4.48 24.90
C ALA A 244 -23.88 -3.03 25.25
N ASP A 245 -23.43 -2.53 26.41
CA ASP A 245 -23.70 -1.16 26.87
C ASP A 245 -22.92 -0.15 26.03
N ILE A 246 -21.66 -0.47 25.68
CA ILE A 246 -20.86 0.33 24.75
C ILE A 246 -21.53 0.40 23.37
N LEU A 247 -21.97 -0.76 22.85
CA LEU A 247 -22.64 -0.81 21.56
C LEU A 247 -23.95 -0.01 21.57
N ALA A 248 -24.76 -0.14 22.62
CA ALA A 248 -25.97 0.67 22.79
C ALA A 248 -25.65 2.18 22.77
N ARG A 249 -24.58 2.61 23.44
CA ARG A 249 -24.17 4.01 23.40
C ARG A 249 -23.70 4.48 22.02
N VAL A 250 -22.98 3.64 21.28
CA VAL A 250 -22.64 3.92 19.87
C VAL A 250 -23.89 4.16 19.04
N ASP A 251 -24.94 3.36 19.28
CA ASP A 251 -26.19 3.42 18.54
C ASP A 251 -26.99 4.68 18.88
N GLU A 252 -27.01 5.08 20.15
CA GLU A 252 -27.57 6.36 20.61
C GLU A 252 -26.88 7.55 19.94
N LEU A 253 -25.54 7.57 19.90
CA LEU A 253 -24.80 8.65 19.24
C LEU A 253 -25.05 8.74 17.73
N ILE A 254 -25.39 7.62 17.09
CA ILE A 254 -25.85 7.59 15.70
C ILE A 254 -27.27 8.17 15.60
N GLY A 255 -28.18 7.77 16.50
CA GLY A 255 -29.54 8.29 16.56
C GLY A 255 -29.58 9.80 16.80
N ASP A 256 -28.69 10.31 17.64
CA ASP A 256 -28.53 11.74 17.96
C ASP A 256 -27.82 12.53 16.84
N GLY A 257 -27.30 11.84 15.82
CA GLY A 257 -26.58 12.46 14.70
C GLY A 257 -25.20 12.99 15.04
N ARG A 258 -24.62 12.62 16.19
CA ARG A 258 -23.23 12.98 16.55
C ARG A 258 -22.21 12.19 15.72
N ILE A 259 -22.57 10.97 15.35
CA ILE A 259 -21.78 10.06 14.52
C ILE A 259 -22.70 9.52 13.42
N GLU A 260 -22.14 9.24 12.25
CA GLU A 260 -22.87 8.71 11.11
C GLU A 260 -22.25 7.39 10.65
N THR A 261 -23.05 6.54 10.03
CA THR A 261 -22.57 5.33 9.36
C THR A 261 -22.51 5.56 7.85
N SER A 262 -21.44 5.12 7.19
CA SER A 262 -21.41 5.06 5.73
C SER A 262 -22.48 4.09 5.20
N GLY A 263 -23.08 4.39 4.05
CA GLY A 263 -23.93 3.43 3.34
C GLY A 263 -23.17 2.21 2.82
N GLY A 264 -23.90 1.19 2.37
CA GLY A 264 -23.38 -0.01 1.71
C GLY A 264 -23.35 -1.26 2.60
N ALA A 265 -22.79 -2.36 2.07
CA ALA A 265 -22.79 -3.67 2.71
C ALA A 265 -21.92 -3.75 3.98
N TYR A 266 -20.97 -2.83 4.16
CA TYR A 266 -20.06 -2.78 5.30
C TYR A 266 -19.96 -1.36 5.86
N PRO A 267 -20.98 -0.90 6.63
CA PRO A 267 -21.03 0.46 7.16
C PRO A 267 -19.92 0.72 8.18
N VAL A 268 -19.23 1.86 8.04
CA VAL A 268 -18.21 2.35 8.97
C VAL A 268 -18.63 3.66 9.63
N LEU A 269 -18.17 3.90 10.84
CA LEU A 269 -18.43 5.12 11.62
C LEU A 269 -17.64 6.32 11.07
N ARG A 270 -18.26 7.50 11.09
CA ARG A 270 -17.66 8.80 10.78
C ARG A 270 -18.25 9.85 11.71
N VAL A 271 -17.46 10.84 12.14
CA VAL A 271 -18.02 11.98 12.88
C VAL A 271 -18.92 12.79 11.95
N SER A 272 -20.10 13.18 12.42
CA SER A 272 -21.00 14.01 11.62
C SER A 272 -20.37 15.37 11.35
N SER A 273 -20.48 15.82 10.10
CA SER A 273 -20.07 17.18 9.70
C SER A 273 -20.92 18.29 10.34
N ARG A 274 -22.09 17.95 10.90
CA ARG A 274 -23.01 18.90 11.54
C ARG A 274 -22.63 19.29 12.97
N THR A 275 -21.73 18.54 13.61
CA THR A 275 -21.33 18.72 15.02
C THR A 275 -20.05 19.55 15.17
N ALA A 276 -19.45 20.02 14.06
CA ALA A 276 -18.17 20.76 14.05
C ALA A 276 -18.34 22.30 14.04
N ALA A 277 -19.53 22.82 14.36
CA ALA A 277 -19.84 24.25 14.45
C ALA A 277 -20.17 24.67 15.88
#